data_AF-T1GYL3-F1
#
_entry.id   AF-T1GYL3-F1
#
_cell.length_a   1.000
_cell.length_b   1.000
_cell.length_c   1.000
_cell.angle_alpha   90.00
_cell.angle_beta   90.00
_cell.angle_gamma   90.00
#
_symmetry.space_group_name_H-M   'P 1'
#
loop_
_entity.id
_entity.type
_entity.pdbx_description
1 polymer ?
#
loop_
_entity_poly.entity_id
_entity_poly.type
_entity_poly.pdbx_seq_one_letter_code
_entity_poly.pdbx_strand_id
1 'polypeptide(L)'
;MEWRRRFLVLLCLLSATSSSVEKRDSNSIYGQQHLRLTNNPMEFGWNQKDNRKPAFKNCLGYAPVVKEEQDKGTFVIQVEADDPDEGNNITYDLITSASERAKFEVNSKTGQIYTNHIFDRDEPSLEKSVYVTVKATDDGVPPLDDVCTFKVTIEDINDNPPYFIKAKYDERMAEDTK
;
A
#
# COMPACT_ATOMS: atom_id res chain seq x y z
N MET A 1 1.24 13.69 46.32
CA MET A 1 1.92 12.41 46.60
C MET A 1 2.36 11.84 45.26
N GLU A 2 3.30 12.47 44.54
CA GLU A 2 4.75 12.31 44.70
C GLU A 2 5.15 10.86 45.01
N TRP A 3 5.93 10.22 44.12
CA TRP A 3 7.23 9.62 44.44
C TRP A 3 8.04 9.45 43.14
N ARG A 4 9.15 10.20 43.06
CA ARG A 4 10.19 10.23 42.00
C ARG A 4 11.17 9.07 42.16
N ARG A 5 11.92 8.73 41.10
CA ARG A 5 13.33 8.23 41.10
C ARG A 5 13.85 8.14 39.67
N ARG A 6 15.07 8.53 39.27
CA ARG A 6 16.09 9.52 39.67
C ARG A 6 17.21 9.35 38.62
N PHE A 7 17.56 10.42 37.89
CA PHE A 7 18.86 10.56 37.22
C PHE A 7 19.88 11.06 38.26
N LEU A 8 21.14 10.63 38.23
CA LEU A 8 22.31 11.53 38.23
C LEU A 8 23.66 10.81 38.05
N VAL A 9 24.53 11.54 37.36
CA VAL A 9 25.97 11.43 37.09
C VAL A 9 26.82 11.46 38.37
N LEU A 10 28.04 10.90 38.37
CA LEU A 10 29.18 11.56 39.02
C LEU A 10 30.56 11.11 38.47
N LEU A 11 31.44 12.10 38.45
CA LEU A 11 32.78 12.19 37.86
C LEU A 11 33.88 11.91 38.91
N CYS A 12 35.04 11.45 38.43
CA CYS A 12 36.45 11.53 38.89
C CYS A 12 36.91 11.81 40.34
N LEU A 13 38.14 11.33 40.57
CA LEU A 13 39.25 11.73 41.48
C LEU A 13 39.64 10.57 42.43
N LEU A 14 40.90 10.24 42.76
CA LEU A 14 42.19 10.94 42.75
C LEU A 14 43.32 9.91 42.96
N SER A 15 44.50 10.23 42.42
CA SER A 15 45.88 9.89 42.85
C SER A 15 46.21 8.56 43.55
N ALA A 16 47.21 7.85 43.02
CA ALA A 16 48.10 7.01 43.82
C ALA A 16 49.56 7.19 43.39
N THR A 17 50.41 7.14 44.41
CA THR A 17 51.77 7.66 44.52
C THR A 17 52.85 6.76 43.94
N SER A 18 53.95 7.40 43.55
CA SER A 18 55.25 6.82 43.17
C SER A 18 55.83 5.86 44.19
N SER A 19 56.45 4.77 43.73
CA SER A 19 57.65 4.21 44.35
C SER A 19 58.51 3.51 43.30
N SER A 20 59.76 3.97 43.16
CA SER A 20 60.80 3.37 42.33
C SER A 20 61.54 2.27 43.10
N VAL A 21 62.07 1.25 42.40
CA VAL A 21 63.49 0.83 42.40
C VAL A 21 63.67 -0.50 41.63
N GLU A 22 64.74 -0.54 40.84
CA GLU A 22 65.24 -1.55 39.89
C GLU A 22 65.28 -3.01 40.35
N LYS A 23 65.13 -3.93 39.38
CA LYS A 23 66.12 -4.99 39.09
C LYS A 23 66.08 -5.38 37.61
N ARG A 24 67.23 -5.22 36.95
CA ARG A 24 67.55 -5.83 35.66
C ARG A 24 67.73 -7.32 35.88
N ASP A 25 67.06 -8.14 35.06
CA ASP A 25 67.54 -9.46 34.66
C ASP A 25 67.09 -9.76 33.21
N SER A 26 67.99 -10.43 32.53
CA SER A 26 68.18 -10.59 31.09
C SER A 26 67.25 -11.58 30.39
N ASN A 27 67.05 -11.35 29.08
CA ASN A 27 66.54 -12.26 28.05
C ASN A 27 65.08 -12.73 28.15
N SER A 28 64.19 -12.04 27.42
CA SER A 28 63.05 -12.69 26.76
C SER A 28 62.88 -12.13 25.36
N ILE A 29 63.16 -12.99 24.40
CA ILE A 29 63.06 -12.86 22.94
C ILE A 29 61.59 -13.03 22.55
N TYR A 30 60.83 -11.93 22.48
CA TYR A 30 59.63 -11.86 21.63
C TYR A 30 59.56 -10.46 21.02
N GLY A 31 59.53 -10.45 19.69
CA GLY A 31 59.87 -9.31 18.86
C GLY A 31 59.00 -8.08 19.05
N GLN A 32 59.65 -6.93 18.92
CA GLN A 32 59.01 -5.68 18.55
C GLN A 32 58.36 -5.86 17.18
N GLN A 33 57.03 -5.96 17.14
CA GLN A 33 56.27 -5.56 15.97
C GLN A 33 55.65 -4.20 16.29
N HIS A 34 56.23 -3.14 15.74
CA HIS A 34 55.59 -1.83 15.72
C HIS A 34 54.25 -1.98 14.99
N LEU A 35 53.16 -2.04 15.74
CA LEU A 35 51.83 -1.79 15.21
C LEU A 35 51.82 -0.35 14.70
N ARG A 36 52.01 -0.17 13.39
CA ARG A 36 51.56 1.05 12.74
C ARG A 36 50.05 1.08 12.94
N LEU A 37 49.60 1.92 13.87
CA LEU A 37 48.21 2.32 13.94
C LEU A 37 47.91 3.06 12.63
N THR A 38 47.51 2.33 11.59
CA THR A 38 46.79 2.95 10.49
C THR A 38 45.48 3.39 11.10
N ASN A 39 45.35 4.68 11.39
CA ASN A 39 44.08 5.31 11.70
C ASN A 39 43.19 5.25 10.45
N ASN A 40 42.71 4.06 10.10
CA ASN A 40 41.58 3.90 9.22
C ASN A 40 40.42 3.49 10.13
N PRO A 41 39.50 4.42 10.47
CA PRO A 41 38.22 3.97 10.96
C PRO A 41 37.62 3.09 9.86
N MET A 42 37.34 1.83 10.19
CA MET A 42 36.50 0.96 9.37
C MET A 42 35.15 1.67 9.23
N GLU A 43 34.96 2.39 8.13
CA GLU A 43 33.69 3.00 7.79
C GLU A 43 32.73 1.85 7.50
N PHE A 44 31.94 1.47 8.52
CA PHE A 44 30.87 0.50 8.38
C PHE A 44 29.79 1.15 7.52
N GLY A 45 29.96 1.03 6.20
CA GLY A 45 29.03 1.54 5.20
C GLY A 45 27.72 0.75 5.24
N TRP A 46 26.82 1.10 6.15
CA TRP A 46 25.40 0.85 5.96
C TRP A 46 24.82 1.99 5.12
N ASN A 47 25.11 1.99 3.83
CA ASN A 47 24.27 2.70 2.86
C ASN A 47 22.97 1.90 2.68
N GLN A 48 22.09 1.87 3.69
CA GLN A 48 20.68 1.60 3.40
C GLN A 48 20.17 2.84 2.70
N LYS A 49 20.02 2.75 1.37
CA LYS A 49 19.21 3.73 0.63
C LYS A 49 17.86 3.79 1.36
N ASP A 50 17.43 4.98 1.73
CA ASP A 50 16.15 5.20 2.40
C ASP A 50 15.05 4.57 1.52
N ASN A 51 14.48 3.44 1.95
CA ASN A 51 13.43 2.75 1.21
C ASN A 51 12.09 3.31 1.69
N ARG A 52 11.39 3.99 0.79
CA ARG A 52 10.09 4.61 1.00
C ARG A 52 9.04 3.75 0.32
N LYS A 53 7.82 3.81 0.87
CA LYS A 53 6.70 3.05 0.31
C LYS A 53 6.14 3.74 -0.94
N PRO A 54 5.54 2.98 -1.86
CA PRO A 54 4.72 3.54 -2.93
C PRO A 54 3.52 4.26 -2.33
N ALA A 55 2.94 5.19 -3.09
CA ALA A 55 1.72 5.90 -2.71
C ALA A 55 0.76 6.09 -3.89
N PHE A 56 -0.50 5.73 -3.72
CA PHE A 56 -1.51 5.96 -4.77
C PHE A 56 -1.80 7.45 -4.99
N LYS A 57 -1.70 7.93 -6.24
CA LYS A 57 -1.83 9.35 -6.58
C LYS A 57 -3.24 9.92 -6.35
N ASN A 58 -4.29 9.13 -6.64
CA ASN A 58 -5.68 9.60 -6.59
C ASN A 58 -6.64 8.59 -5.95
N CYS A 59 -6.23 7.94 -4.86
CA CYS A 59 -7.01 6.85 -4.29
C CYS A 59 -8.48 7.22 -3.97
N LEU A 60 -8.69 8.38 -3.34
CA LEU A 60 -10.01 8.85 -2.96
C LEU A 60 -10.83 9.42 -4.13
N GLY A 61 -10.19 9.71 -5.27
CA GLY A 61 -10.85 10.25 -6.46
C GLY A 61 -11.29 9.19 -7.46
N TYR A 62 -10.96 7.91 -7.25
CA TYR A 62 -11.41 6.83 -8.11
C TYR A 62 -12.91 6.58 -7.93
N ALA A 63 -13.68 6.83 -9.00
CA ALA A 63 -15.11 6.55 -9.07
C ALA A 63 -15.48 5.93 -10.43
N PRO A 64 -14.93 4.75 -10.77
CA PRO A 64 -15.20 4.12 -12.06
C PRO A 64 -16.64 3.62 -12.16
N VAL A 65 -17.13 3.61 -13.40
CA VAL A 65 -18.46 3.15 -13.77
C VAL A 65 -18.30 2.08 -14.84
N VAL A 66 -19.00 0.96 -14.66
CA VAL A 66 -19.05 -0.15 -15.61
C VAL A 66 -20.51 -0.35 -15.98
N LYS A 67 -20.81 -0.39 -17.28
CA LYS A 67 -22.15 -0.72 -17.73
C LYS A 67 -22.40 -2.21 -17.55
N GLU A 68 -23.63 -2.57 -17.23
CA GLU A 68 -24.04 -3.97 -17.30
C GLU A 68 -24.00 -4.52 -18.73
N GLU A 69 -24.15 -5.84 -18.85
CA GLU A 69 -24.13 -6.62 -20.10
C GLU A 69 -22.83 -6.50 -20.93
N GLN A 70 -21.81 -5.81 -20.43
CA GLN A 70 -20.53 -5.74 -21.10
C GLN A 70 -19.76 -7.05 -20.97
N ASP A 71 -19.07 -7.43 -22.05
CA ASP A 71 -18.21 -8.60 -22.07
C ASP A 71 -17.11 -8.53 -21.01
N LYS A 72 -16.59 -9.72 -20.67
CA LYS A 72 -15.37 -9.83 -19.87
C LYS A 72 -14.20 -9.15 -20.59
N GLY A 73 -13.26 -8.61 -19.82
CA GLY A 73 -12.12 -7.85 -20.34
C GLY A 73 -12.47 -6.38 -20.61
N THR A 74 -13.63 -5.90 -20.17
CA THR A 74 -13.98 -4.47 -20.27
C THR A 74 -13.12 -3.66 -19.33
N PHE A 75 -12.50 -2.59 -19.85
CA PHE A 75 -11.66 -1.70 -19.07
C PHE A 75 -12.49 -0.94 -18.03
N VAL A 76 -12.03 -0.93 -16.77
CA VAL A 76 -12.70 -0.26 -15.65
C VAL A 76 -11.98 1.03 -15.30
N ILE A 77 -10.70 0.93 -14.94
CA ILE A 77 -9.86 2.05 -14.53
C ILE A 77 -8.39 1.65 -14.59
N GLN A 78 -7.50 2.63 -14.64
CA GLN A 78 -6.08 2.43 -14.33
C GLN A 78 -5.75 3.14 -13.02
N VAL A 79 -5.23 2.39 -12.07
CA VAL A 79 -4.69 2.96 -10.83
C VAL A 79 -3.19 3.20 -10.99
N GLU A 80 -2.70 4.25 -10.33
CA GLU A 80 -1.30 4.61 -10.36
C GLU A 80 -0.80 4.87 -8.94
N ALA A 81 0.28 4.18 -8.58
CA ALA A 81 1.09 4.46 -7.42
C ALA A 81 2.46 5.02 -7.86
N ASP A 82 2.99 5.95 -7.07
CA ASP A 82 4.30 6.54 -7.25
C ASP A 82 5.23 6.02 -6.15
N ASP A 83 6.40 5.54 -6.52
CA ASP A 83 7.47 5.25 -5.59
C ASP A 83 8.59 6.26 -5.82
N PRO A 84 8.99 7.03 -4.80
CA PRO A 84 9.94 8.10 -4.99
C PRO A 84 11.40 7.59 -5.05
N ASP A 85 11.65 6.29 -4.91
CA ASP A 85 12.98 5.69 -4.95
C ASP A 85 13.35 5.25 -6.37
N GLU A 86 14.50 5.71 -6.83
CA GLU A 86 14.96 5.39 -8.18
C GLU A 86 15.19 3.89 -8.37
N GLY A 87 14.59 3.34 -9.43
CA GLY A 87 14.81 1.96 -9.87
C GLY A 87 13.88 0.92 -9.25
N ASN A 88 13.02 1.31 -8.30
CA ASN A 88 12.00 0.40 -7.78
C ASN A 88 10.89 0.18 -8.82
N ASN A 89 10.41 -1.06 -8.93
CA ASN A 89 9.25 -1.42 -9.73
C ASN A 89 8.04 -1.67 -8.83
N ILE A 90 6.90 -1.12 -9.22
CA ILE A 90 5.65 -1.33 -8.51
C ILE A 90 4.88 -2.48 -9.14
N THR A 91 4.41 -3.39 -8.29
CA THR A 91 3.50 -4.48 -8.66
C THR A 91 2.12 -4.28 -8.05
N TYR A 92 1.08 -4.56 -8.82
CA TYR A 92 -0.32 -4.38 -8.41
C TYR A 92 -1.02 -5.74 -8.21
N ASP A 93 -1.84 -5.84 -7.16
CA ASP A 93 -2.69 -7.02 -6.90
C ASP A 93 -4.05 -6.61 -6.29
N LEU A 94 -5.08 -7.41 -6.51
CA LEU A 94 -6.42 -7.21 -5.93
C LEU A 94 -6.54 -7.95 -4.60
N ILE A 95 -6.58 -7.22 -3.49
CA ILE A 95 -6.71 -7.80 -2.14
C ILE A 95 -8.14 -7.74 -1.60
N THR A 96 -9.12 -7.67 -2.49
CA THR A 96 -10.55 -7.66 -2.20
C THR A 96 -11.07 -9.05 -1.81
N SER A 97 -12.35 -9.18 -1.43
CA SER A 97 -12.92 -10.48 -1.06
C SER A 97 -12.89 -11.48 -2.23
N ALA A 98 -12.97 -12.78 -1.93
CA ALA A 98 -12.88 -13.83 -2.95
C ALA A 98 -14.00 -13.70 -4.03
N SER A 99 -15.20 -13.28 -3.64
CA SER A 99 -16.32 -13.05 -4.55
C SER A 99 -16.08 -11.85 -5.48
N GLU A 100 -15.44 -10.79 -4.99
CA GLU A 100 -15.13 -9.60 -5.78
C GLU A 100 -13.90 -9.83 -6.68
N ARG A 101 -12.92 -10.61 -6.22
CA ARG A 101 -11.75 -11.02 -7.02
C ARG A 101 -12.14 -11.91 -8.20
N ALA A 102 -13.30 -12.59 -8.13
CA ALA A 102 -13.86 -13.30 -9.28
C ALA A 102 -14.47 -12.36 -10.34
N LYS A 103 -14.78 -11.11 -9.96
CA LYS A 103 -15.45 -10.12 -10.82
C LYS A 103 -14.49 -9.18 -11.54
N PHE A 104 -13.27 -9.02 -11.03
CA PHE A 104 -12.27 -8.10 -11.56
C PHE A 104 -10.90 -8.75 -11.65
N GLU A 105 -10.09 -8.27 -12.59
CA GLU A 105 -8.67 -8.60 -12.70
C GLU A 105 -7.83 -7.33 -12.81
N VAL A 106 -6.57 -7.38 -12.36
CA VAL A 106 -5.62 -6.27 -12.48
C VAL A 106 -4.39 -6.72 -13.24
N ASN A 107 -3.93 -5.89 -14.17
CA ASN A 107 -2.62 -6.04 -14.76
C ASN A 107 -1.56 -5.62 -13.73
N SER A 108 -0.75 -6.58 -13.30
CA SER A 108 0.22 -6.39 -12.21
C SER A 108 1.31 -5.36 -12.52
N LYS A 109 1.54 -4.99 -13.77
CA LYS A 109 2.56 -4.00 -14.16
C LYS A 109 1.99 -2.61 -14.44
N THR A 110 0.80 -2.54 -15.04
CA THR A 110 0.22 -1.27 -15.49
C THR A 110 -0.80 -0.68 -14.51
N GLY A 111 -1.31 -1.48 -13.58
CA GLY A 111 -2.40 -1.08 -12.69
C GLY A 111 -3.75 -0.96 -13.39
N GLN A 112 -3.87 -1.43 -14.64
CA GLN A 112 -5.14 -1.46 -15.37
C GLN A 112 -6.03 -2.57 -14.82
N ILE A 113 -7.28 -2.22 -14.52
CA ILE A 113 -8.29 -3.11 -13.98
C ILE A 113 -9.34 -3.37 -15.04
N TYR A 114 -9.71 -4.63 -15.20
CA TYR A 114 -10.69 -5.11 -16.17
C TYR A 114 -11.77 -5.95 -15.49
N THR A 115 -12.93 -6.04 -16.13
CA THR A 115 -14.00 -6.97 -15.71
C THR A 115 -13.59 -8.41 -16.01
N ASN A 116 -13.91 -9.34 -15.12
CA ASN A 116 -13.80 -10.79 -15.35
C ASN A 116 -15.18 -11.48 -15.25
N HIS A 117 -16.23 -10.67 -15.14
CA HIS A 117 -17.62 -11.06 -14.98
C HIS A 117 -18.51 -10.15 -15.84
N ILE A 118 -19.60 -10.71 -16.38
CA ILE A 118 -20.63 -9.95 -17.09
C ILE A 118 -21.66 -9.55 -16.04
N PHE A 119 -21.81 -8.27 -15.78
CA PHE A 119 -22.76 -7.79 -14.77
C PHE A 119 -24.17 -7.76 -15.34
N ASP A 120 -25.14 -8.15 -14.52
CA ASP A 120 -26.58 -8.01 -14.75
C ASP A 120 -27.13 -7.31 -13.50
N ARG A 121 -27.67 -6.10 -13.67
CA ARG A 121 -28.14 -5.26 -12.57
C ARG A 121 -29.54 -5.66 -12.11
N ASP A 122 -30.31 -6.34 -12.95
CA ASP A 122 -31.65 -6.84 -12.64
C ASP A 122 -31.60 -8.17 -11.88
N GLU A 123 -30.44 -8.84 -11.83
CA GLU A 123 -30.22 -10.01 -11.00
C GLU A 123 -30.38 -9.66 -9.49
N PRO A 124 -31.35 -10.25 -8.77
CA PRO A 124 -31.63 -9.90 -7.36
C PRO A 124 -30.46 -10.13 -6.39
N SER A 125 -29.52 -11.00 -6.78
CA SER A 125 -28.31 -11.34 -6.01
C SER A 125 -27.13 -10.42 -6.27
N LEU A 126 -27.18 -9.53 -7.26
CA LEU A 126 -26.07 -8.66 -7.61
C LEU A 126 -26.19 -7.28 -6.96
N GLU A 127 -25.05 -6.82 -6.43
CA GLU A 127 -24.93 -5.48 -5.88
C GLU A 127 -24.75 -4.47 -7.01
N LYS A 128 -25.43 -3.32 -6.90
CA LYS A 128 -25.32 -2.19 -7.85
C LYS A 128 -23.96 -1.48 -7.82
N SER A 129 -23.12 -1.87 -6.88
CA SER A 129 -21.75 -1.37 -6.76
C SER A 129 -20.89 -2.41 -6.08
N VAL A 130 -19.60 -2.43 -6.39
CA VAL A 130 -18.63 -3.33 -5.77
C VAL A 130 -17.47 -2.51 -5.22
N TYR A 131 -17.01 -2.82 -4.01
CA TYR A 131 -15.78 -2.23 -3.49
C TYR A 131 -14.60 -3.05 -4.01
N VAL A 132 -13.61 -2.35 -4.56
CA VAL A 132 -12.37 -2.97 -5.05
C VAL A 132 -11.22 -2.40 -4.24
N THR A 133 -10.42 -3.30 -3.67
CA THR A 133 -9.21 -2.94 -2.95
C THR A 133 -7.97 -3.42 -3.70
N VAL A 134 -7.10 -2.48 -4.06
CA VAL A 134 -5.85 -2.72 -4.81
C VAL A 134 -4.67 -2.46 -3.90
N LYS A 135 -3.67 -3.32 -3.96
CA LYS A 135 -2.37 -3.15 -3.29
C LYS A 135 -1.30 -2.86 -4.33
N ALA A 136 -0.48 -1.84 -4.07
CA ALA A 136 0.75 -1.55 -4.79
C ALA A 136 1.93 -1.92 -3.91
N THR A 137 2.87 -2.71 -4.41
CA THR A 137 4.05 -3.19 -3.66
C THR A 137 5.32 -2.88 -4.45
N ASP A 138 6.28 -2.22 -3.80
CA ASP A 138 7.62 -2.00 -4.35
C ASP A 138 8.49 -3.27 -4.27
N ASP A 139 9.60 -3.27 -5.00
CA ASP A 139 10.63 -4.31 -4.94
C ASP A 139 11.84 -3.91 -4.08
N GLY A 140 11.64 -2.96 -3.15
CA GLY A 140 12.62 -2.53 -2.18
C GLY A 140 12.96 -3.62 -1.14
N VAL A 141 13.94 -3.34 -0.28
CA VAL A 141 14.38 -4.28 0.77
C VAL A 141 14.39 -3.60 2.14
N PRO A 142 13.45 -3.91 3.04
CA PRO A 142 12.29 -4.80 2.84
C PRO A 142 11.26 -4.18 1.87
N PRO A 143 10.44 -4.99 1.18
CA PRO A 143 9.40 -4.45 0.31
C PRO A 143 8.34 -3.74 1.15
N LEU A 144 7.86 -2.60 0.66
CA LEU A 144 6.77 -1.85 1.27
C LEU A 144 5.57 -1.79 0.33
N ASP A 145 4.41 -1.48 0.92
CA ASP A 145 3.15 -1.45 0.18
C ASP A 145 2.22 -0.32 0.60
N ASP A 146 1.32 -0.01 -0.33
CA ASP A 146 0.17 0.86 -0.11
C ASP A 146 -1.09 0.21 -0.64
N VAL A 147 -2.22 0.60 -0.04
CA VAL A 147 -3.52 0.01 -0.33
C VAL A 147 -4.51 1.11 -0.66
N CYS A 148 -5.29 0.90 -1.71
CA CYS A 148 -6.37 1.77 -2.11
C CYS A 148 -7.68 1.01 -2.28
N THR A 149 -8.72 1.48 -1.61
CA THR A 149 -10.10 0.97 -1.76
C THR A 149 -10.97 2.02 -2.41
N PHE A 150 -11.69 1.65 -3.47
CA PHE A 150 -12.66 2.51 -4.14
C PHE A 150 -13.89 1.73 -4.59
N LYS A 151 -14.96 2.46 -4.91
CA LYS A 151 -16.24 1.88 -5.31
C LYS A 151 -16.40 1.91 -6.82
N VAL A 152 -16.66 0.75 -7.42
CA VAL A 152 -17.07 0.59 -8.82
C VAL A 152 -18.59 0.60 -8.87
N THR A 153 -19.19 1.47 -9.68
CA THR A 153 -20.66 1.54 -9.85
C THR A 153 -21.08 0.77 -11.10
N ILE A 154 -22.11 -0.07 -10.98
CA ILE A 154 -22.71 -0.77 -12.11
C ILE A 154 -23.86 0.10 -12.67
N GLU A 155 -23.65 0.64 -13.86
CA GLU A 155 -24.61 1.47 -14.57
C GLU A 155 -25.65 0.62 -15.29
N ASP A 156 -26.90 1.07 -15.16
CA ASP A 156 -28.07 0.51 -15.80
C ASP A 156 -27.99 0.71 -17.32
N ILE A 157 -28.17 -0.34 -18.10
CA ILE A 157 -28.55 -0.20 -19.50
C ILE A 157 -30.06 -0.39 -19.51
N ASN A 158 -30.82 0.65 -19.86
CA ASN A 158 -32.29 0.57 -19.96
C ASN A 158 -32.71 -0.29 -21.16
N ASP A 159 -32.57 -1.60 -21.00
CA ASP A 159 -32.92 -2.70 -21.90
C ASP A 159 -34.33 -3.26 -21.60
N ASN A 160 -34.91 -2.89 -20.46
CA ASN A 160 -36.28 -3.19 -20.04
C ASN A 160 -37.23 -1.98 -20.21
N PRO A 161 -37.68 -1.66 -21.44
CA PRO A 161 -38.67 -0.61 -21.65
C PRO A 161 -40.00 -0.97 -20.96
N PRO A 162 -40.69 -0.02 -20.32
CA PRO A 162 -41.93 -0.31 -19.62
C PRO A 162 -43.00 -0.83 -20.58
N TYR A 163 -43.54 -2.02 -20.32
CA TYR A 163 -44.71 -2.53 -21.02
C TYR A 163 -45.98 -2.04 -20.34
N PHE A 164 -46.63 -1.02 -20.92
CA PHE A 164 -47.96 -0.61 -20.49
C PHE A 164 -48.99 -1.67 -20.92
N ILE A 165 -49.46 -2.47 -19.97
CA ILE A 165 -50.69 -3.24 -20.17
C ILE A 165 -51.80 -2.20 -20.34
N LYS A 166 -52.30 -2.00 -21.56
CA LYS A 166 -53.51 -1.20 -21.78
C LYS A 166 -54.66 -1.88 -21.06
N ALA A 167 -54.89 -1.55 -19.80
CA ALA A 167 -56.24 -1.59 -19.26
C ALA A 167 -57.02 -0.62 -20.16
N LYS A 168 -58.08 -1.11 -20.80
CA LYS A 168 -59.04 -0.25 -21.50
C LYS A 168 -59.31 0.96 -20.62
N TYR A 169 -58.93 2.14 -21.07
CA TYR A 169 -59.59 3.35 -20.63
C TYR A 169 -61.00 3.23 -21.20
N ASP A 170 -61.94 2.71 -20.41
CA ASP A 170 -63.35 2.96 -20.69
C ASP A 170 -63.54 4.46 -20.45
N GLU A 171 -63.41 5.21 -21.54
CA GLU A 171 -63.77 6.61 -21.63
C GLU A 171 -65.26 6.73 -21.31
N ARG A 172 -65.56 7.10 -20.07
CA ARG A 172 -66.72 7.94 -19.75
C ARG A 172 -66.29 9.00 -18.76
N MET A 173 -65.50 9.95 -19.24
CA MET A 173 -65.52 11.28 -18.64
C MET A 173 -66.86 11.92 -18.99
N ALA A 174 -67.81 11.82 -18.08
CA ALA A 174 -68.89 12.80 -18.02
C ALA A 174 -68.31 14.02 -17.30
N GLU A 175 -67.84 14.98 -18.09
CA GLU A 175 -67.87 16.38 -17.69
C GLU A 175 -69.35 16.76 -17.59
N ASP A 176 -69.85 16.98 -16.37
CA ASP A 176 -71.05 17.80 -16.21
C ASP A 176 -70.69 19.06 -15.43
N THR A 177 -70.50 20.11 -16.22
CA THR A 177 -70.44 21.49 -15.77
C THR A 177 -71.89 22.00 -15.69
N LYS A 178 -72.50 22.02 -14.50
CA LYS A 178 -73.31 23.17 -14.05
C LYS A 178 -73.70 23.14 -12.57
#